data_AF-A0A9W6IMD1-F1
#
_entry.id   AF-A0A9W6IMD1-F1
#
_cell.length_a   1.000
_cell.length_b   1.000
_cell.length_c   1.000
_cell.angle_alpha   90.00
_cell.angle_beta   90.00
_cell.angle_gamma   90.00
#
_symmetry.space_group_name_H-M   'P 1'
#
loop_
_entity.id
_entity.type
_entity.pdbx_description
1 polymer ?
#
loop_
_entity_poly.entity_id
_entity_poly.type
_entity_poly.pdbx_seq_one_letter_code
_entity_poly.pdbx_strand_id
1 'polypeptide(L)'
;MSRKDESPRDPSKADLDSLQQRIDARREKYRPEPDNGQRSAWQLGMRYGSEFFGGVLVGGGLGFALDHFAGISPWGLIAGTMLGFAAGTLNVVRAAQEISSESQER
;
A
#
# COMPACT_ATOMS: atom_id res chain seq x y z
N MET A 1 -35.78 -25.33 -47.32
CA MET A 1 -34.39 -24.85 -47.45
C MET A 1 -34.00 -24.16 -46.15
N SER A 2 -33.25 -24.82 -45.27
CA SER A 2 -32.48 -24.13 -44.23
C SER A 2 -31.28 -25.02 -43.92
N ARG A 3 -30.15 -24.65 -44.54
CA ARG A 3 -28.87 -25.34 -44.49
C ARG A 3 -28.32 -25.05 -43.09
N LYS A 4 -28.33 -26.03 -42.19
CA LYS A 4 -27.64 -25.92 -40.90
C LYS A 4 -26.14 -25.96 -41.21
N ASP A 5 -25.47 -24.88 -40.85
CA ASP A 5 -24.04 -24.67 -40.98
C ASP A 5 -23.27 -25.71 -40.17
N GLU A 6 -22.89 -26.81 -40.82
CA GLU A 6 -21.91 -27.75 -40.27
C GLU A 6 -20.53 -27.19 -40.59
N SER A 7 -20.11 -26.21 -39.77
CA SER A 7 -18.74 -25.69 -39.82
C SER A 7 -17.79 -26.86 -39.50
N PRO A 8 -16.84 -27.18 -40.41
CA PRO A 8 -15.86 -28.24 -40.18
C PRO A 8 -15.19 -28.04 -38.82
N ARG A 9 -15.07 -29.12 -38.04
CA ARG A 9 -14.33 -29.10 -36.78
C ARG A 9 -12.93 -28.59 -37.08
N ASP A 10 -12.71 -27.34 -36.73
CA ASP A 10 -11.55 -26.56 -37.10
C ASP A 10 -10.34 -27.17 -36.37
N PRO A 11 -9.42 -27.88 -37.07
CA PRO A 11 -8.27 -28.54 -36.43
C PRO A 11 -7.39 -27.52 -35.70
N SER A 12 -7.48 -26.25 -36.09
CA SER A 12 -6.86 -25.12 -35.41
C SER A 12 -7.33 -24.97 -33.95
N LYS A 13 -8.61 -25.17 -33.64
CA LYS A 13 -9.13 -25.00 -32.28
C LYS A 13 -8.59 -26.04 -31.32
N ALA A 14 -8.53 -27.30 -31.75
CA ALA A 14 -7.98 -28.38 -30.94
C ALA A 14 -6.47 -28.17 -30.66
N ASP A 15 -5.74 -27.64 -31.65
CA ASP A 15 -4.32 -27.34 -31.50
C ASP A 15 -4.10 -26.12 -30.58
N LEU A 16 -4.93 -25.08 -30.73
CA LEU A 16 -4.95 -23.90 -29.85
C LEU A 16 -5.30 -24.27 -28.40
N ASP A 17 -6.26 -25.15 -28.18
CA ASP A 17 -6.61 -25.65 -26.85
C ASP A 17 -5.42 -26.40 -26.22
N SER A 18 -4.71 -27.21 -26.99
CA SER A 18 -3.52 -27.92 -26.53
C SER A 18 -2.35 -26.97 -26.18
N LEU A 19 -2.18 -25.91 -26.96
CA LEU A 19 -1.18 -24.86 -26.70
C LEU A 19 -1.55 -24.05 -25.47
N GLN A 20 -2.83 -23.69 -25.32
CA GLN A 20 -3.36 -22.99 -24.16
C GLN A 20 -3.13 -23.82 -22.89
N GLN A 21 -3.43 -25.12 -22.94
CA GLN A 21 -3.23 -26.03 -21.82
C GLN A 21 -1.74 -26.18 -21.44
N ARG A 22 -0.84 -26.22 -22.43
CA ARG A 22 0.62 -26.22 -22.20
C ARG A 22 1.13 -24.90 -21.64
N ILE A 23 0.56 -23.78 -22.09
CA ILE A 23 0.86 -22.45 -21.57
C ILE A 23 0.40 -22.37 -20.12
N ASP A 24 -0.83 -22.78 -19.80
CA ASP A 24 -1.38 -22.71 -18.45
C ASP A 24 -0.62 -23.61 -17.47
N ALA A 25 -0.28 -24.84 -17.87
CA ALA A 25 0.56 -25.75 -17.07
C ALA A 25 1.97 -25.18 -16.81
N ARG A 26 2.53 -24.40 -17.75
CA ARG A 26 3.83 -23.71 -17.56
C ARG A 26 3.65 -22.44 -16.74
N ARG A 27 2.55 -21.72 -16.92
CA ARG A 27 2.23 -20.46 -16.25
C ARG A 27 1.94 -20.68 -14.77
N GLU A 28 1.39 -21.81 -14.39
CA GLU A 28 1.24 -22.21 -12.98
C GLU A 28 2.60 -22.45 -12.31
N LYS A 29 3.54 -23.09 -13.02
CA LYS A 29 4.90 -23.35 -12.54
C LYS A 29 5.78 -22.09 -12.41
N TYR A 30 5.45 -21.05 -13.16
CA TYR A 30 6.13 -19.74 -13.12
C TYR A 30 5.22 -18.61 -12.65
N ARG A 31 4.09 -18.92 -12.00
CA ARG A 31 3.26 -17.88 -11.41
C ARG A 31 4.10 -17.28 -10.29
N PRO A 32 4.59 -16.03 -10.39
CA PRO A 32 5.21 -15.42 -9.24
C PRO A 32 4.14 -15.43 -8.15
N GLU A 33 4.46 -16.07 -7.03
CA GLU A 33 3.58 -16.05 -5.87
C GLU A 33 3.25 -14.58 -5.61
N PRO A 34 1.96 -14.22 -5.51
CA PRO A 34 1.61 -12.84 -5.30
C PRO A 34 2.29 -12.39 -4.01
N ASP A 35 3.26 -11.49 -4.14
CA ASP A 35 4.03 -10.91 -3.04
C ASP A 35 3.15 -9.96 -2.23
N ASN A 36 2.11 -10.55 -1.65
CA ASN A 36 1.07 -9.88 -0.88
C ASN A 36 1.66 -9.36 0.44
N GLY A 37 2.70 -10.02 0.96
CA GLY A 37 3.42 -9.58 2.15
C GLY A 37 4.22 -8.30 1.93
N GLN A 38 4.99 -8.21 0.84
CA GLN A 38 5.72 -6.97 0.53
C GLN A 38 4.77 -5.82 0.17
N ARG A 39 3.71 -6.10 -0.60
CA ARG A 39 2.71 -5.08 -0.94
C ARG A 39 1.95 -4.57 0.28
N SER A 40 1.59 -5.45 1.23
CA SER A 40 0.88 -5.03 2.45
C SER A 40 1.80 -4.21 3.36
N ALA A 41 3.05 -4.64 3.56
CA ALA A 41 4.04 -3.90 4.35
C ALA A 41 4.32 -2.51 3.77
N TRP A 42 4.42 -2.40 2.44
CA TRP A 42 4.61 -1.11 1.76
C TRP A 42 3.40 -0.18 1.91
N GLN A 43 2.18 -0.68 1.74
CA GLN A 43 0.95 0.09 1.94
C GLN A 43 0.83 0.62 3.37
N LEU A 44 1.16 -0.25 4.33
CA LEU A 44 1.16 0.08 5.75
C LEU A 44 2.20 1.16 6.08
N GLY A 45 3.43 0.99 5.58
CA GLY A 45 4.52 1.94 5.75
C GLY A 45 4.22 3.30 5.11
N MET A 46 3.63 3.34 3.92
CA MET A 46 3.22 4.58 3.27
C MET A 46 2.12 5.31 4.05
N ARG A 47 1.11 4.58 4.53
CA ARG A 47 0.00 5.19 5.30
C ARG A 47 0.54 5.83 6.58
N TYR A 48 1.18 5.06 7.45
CA TYR A 48 1.66 5.58 8.73
C TYR A 48 2.82 6.57 8.56
N GLY A 49 3.67 6.38 7.55
CA GLY A 49 4.68 7.35 7.18
C GLY A 49 4.05 8.69 6.80
N SER A 50 3.00 8.69 5.96
CA SER A 50 2.31 9.92 5.56
C SER A 50 1.61 10.63 6.73
N GLU A 51 1.00 9.86 7.65
CA GLU A 51 0.39 10.40 8.86
C GLU A 51 1.45 11.03 9.78
N PHE A 52 2.60 10.37 9.94
CA PHE A 52 3.74 10.89 10.70
C PHE A 52 4.30 12.18 10.10
N PHE A 53 4.64 12.16 8.80
CA PHE A 53 5.15 13.34 8.10
C PHE A 53 4.15 14.49 8.12
N GLY A 54 2.85 14.19 7.96
CA GLY A 54 1.78 15.16 8.11
C GLY A 54 1.78 15.84 9.48
N GLY A 55 1.87 15.05 10.55
CA GLY A 55 1.95 15.59 11.92
C GLY A 55 3.17 16.49 12.16
N VAL A 56 4.35 16.09 11.67
CA VAL A 56 5.57 16.88 11.78
C VAL A 56 5.48 18.18 10.97
N LEU A 57 4.98 18.12 9.74
CA LEU A 57 4.83 19.32 8.88
C LEU A 57 3.81 20.30 9.46
N VAL A 58 2.69 19.80 10.01
CA VAL A 58 1.70 20.63 10.69
C VAL A 58 2.28 21.25 11.95
N GLY A 59 2.97 20.47 12.79
CA GLY A 59 3.61 20.97 14.01
C GLY A 59 4.70 22.02 13.73
N GLY A 60 5.55 21.76 12.74
CA GLY A 60 6.57 22.69 12.28
C GLY A 60 5.96 23.96 11.65
N GLY A 61 4.91 23.82 10.84
CA GLY A 61 4.20 24.95 10.24
C GLY A 61 3.51 25.83 11.27
N LEU A 62 2.84 25.23 12.27
CA LEU A 62 2.24 25.96 13.39
C LEU A 62 3.30 26.62 14.27
N GLY A 63 4.39 25.91 14.56
CA GLY A 63 5.52 26.45 15.32
C GLY A 63 6.20 27.63 14.62
N PHE A 64 6.38 27.54 13.30
CA PHE A 64 6.89 28.63 12.47
C PHE A 64 5.95 29.83 12.46
N ALA A 65 4.64 29.60 12.29
CA ALA A 65 3.65 30.69 12.33
C ALA A 65 3.68 31.38 13.70
N LEU A 66 3.75 30.61 14.80
CA LEU A 66 3.85 31.15 16.16
C LEU A 66 5.12 31.98 16.33
N ASP A 67 6.26 31.47 15.88
CA ASP A 67 7.53 32.21 15.90
C ASP A 67 7.47 33.53 15.15
N HIS A 68 6.80 33.54 14.00
CA HIS A 68 6.67 34.72 13.17
C HIS A 68 5.79 35.80 13.82
N PHE A 69 4.65 35.42 14.41
CA PHE A 69 3.73 36.37 15.04
C PHE A 69 4.19 36.83 16.42
N ALA A 70 4.77 35.93 17.22
CA ALA A 70 5.19 36.24 18.59
C ALA A 70 6.66 36.72 18.69
N GLY A 71 7.43 36.65 17.60
CA GLY A 71 8.83 37.10 17.57
C GLY A 71 9.78 36.24 18.41
N ILE A 72 9.36 35.02 18.78
CA ILE A 72 10.11 34.10 19.65
C ILE A 72 10.97 33.09 18.87
N SER A 73 11.27 33.35 17.59
CA SER A 73 12.02 32.42 16.75
C SER A 73 13.40 32.08 17.35
N PRO A 74 13.81 30.80 17.40
CA PRO A 74 13.16 29.60 16.83
C PRO A 74 12.37 28.74 17.85
N TRP A 75 11.96 29.27 19.00
CA TRP A 75 11.44 28.47 20.12
C TRP A 75 10.10 27.79 19.83
N GLY A 76 9.17 28.49 19.19
CA GLY A 76 7.89 27.96 18.73
C GLY A 76 8.08 26.90 17.65
N LEU A 77 9.02 27.07 16.72
CA LEU A 77 9.35 26.04 15.72
C LEU A 77 9.94 24.79 16.38
N ILE A 78 10.83 24.94 17.37
CA ILE A 78 11.37 23.80 18.15
C ILE A 78 10.25 23.07 18.88
N ALA A 79 9.44 23.80 19.66
CA ALA A 79 8.35 23.21 20.43
C ALA A 79 7.29 22.56 19.52
N GLY A 80 6.88 23.24 18.45
CA GLY A 80 5.90 22.75 17.49
C GLY A 80 6.37 21.51 16.74
N THR A 81 7.64 21.47 16.32
CA THR A 81 8.22 20.30 15.65
C THR A 81 8.35 19.11 16.61
N MET A 82 8.78 19.34 17.86
CA MET A 82 8.84 18.31 18.89
C MET A 82 7.46 17.74 19.21
N LEU A 83 6.44 18.60 19.30
CA LEU A 83 5.06 18.19 19.55
C LEU A 83 4.49 17.40 18.36
N GLY A 84 4.73 17.87 17.12
CA GLY A 84 4.35 17.17 15.90
C GLY A 84 5.03 15.80 15.77
N PHE A 85 6.32 15.71 16.11
CA PHE A 85 7.07 14.45 16.15
C PHE A 85 6.52 13.49 17.22
N ALA A 86 6.26 13.99 18.43
CA ALA A 86 5.67 13.18 19.50
C ALA A 86 4.30 12.64 19.10
N ALA A 87 3.43 13.48 18.55
CA ALA A 87 2.11 13.09 18.07
C ALA A 87 2.21 12.05 16.93
N GLY A 88 3.08 12.28 15.95
CA GLY A 88 3.32 11.33 14.86
C GLY A 88 3.84 9.98 15.38
N THR A 89 4.79 10.00 16.30
CA THR A 89 5.36 8.78 16.89
C THR A 89 4.30 8.00 17.68
N LEU A 90 3.45 8.69 18.46
CA LEU A 90 2.34 8.06 19.18
C LEU A 90 1.34 7.41 18.23
N ASN A 91 1.03 8.04 17.09
CA ASN A 91 0.16 7.44 16.06
C ASN A 91 0.76 6.15 15.48
N VAL A 92 2.05 6.16 15.16
CA VAL A 92 2.76 4.99 14.62
C VAL A 92 2.83 3.85 15.64
N VAL A 93 3.11 4.15 16.91
CA VAL A 93 3.15 3.14 17.98
C VAL A 93 1.77 2.51 18.18
N ARG A 94 0.71 3.33 18.21
CA ARG A 94 -0.66 2.85 18.34
C ARG A 94 -1.06 1.93 17.18
N ALA A 95 -0.70 2.32 15.97
CA ALA A 95 -0.88 1.50 14.78
C ALA A 95 -0.16 0.15 14.86
N ALA A 96 1.10 0.14 15.31
CA ALA A 96 1.86 -1.09 15.50
C ALA A 96 1.21 -2.00 16.56
N GLN A 97 0.67 -1.42 17.63
CA GLN A 97 -0.06 -2.16 18.66
C GLN A 97 -1.32 -2.83 18.10
N GLU A 98 -2.14 -2.12 17.32
CA GLU A 98 -3.36 -2.66 16.70
C GLU A 98 -3.07 -3.88 15.81
N ILE A 99 -1.99 -3.82 15.01
CA ILE A 99 -1.57 -4.94 14.15
C ILE A 99 -1.11 -6.15 14.97
N SER A 100 -0.38 -5.89 16.07
CA SER A 100 0.12 -6.95 16.95
C SER A 100 -1.00 -7.65 17.73
N SER A 101 -2.06 -6.92 18.10
CA SER A 101 -3.25 -7.51 18.74
C SER A 101 -4.07 -8.35 17.76
N GLU A 102 -4.23 -7.92 16.51
CA GLU A 102 -4.98 -8.68 15.50
C GLU A 102 -4.28 -10.00 15.15
N SER A 103 -2.95 -10.03 15.26
CA SER A 103 -2.12 -11.22 15.03
C SER A 103 -2.17 -12.24 16.19
N GLN A 104 -2.63 -11.85 17.38
CA GLN A 104 -2.79 -12.76 18.52
C GLN A 104 -4.20 -13.36 18.65
N GLU A 105 -5.20 -12.79 17.98
CA GLU A 105 -6.57 -13.35 17.94
C GLU A 105 -6.78 -14.40 16.82
N ARG A 106 -5.79 -14.63 15.95
CA ARG A 106 -5.78 -15.67 14.91
C ARG A 106 -4.89 -16.85 15.30
#